data_AF-A0A8X7BXY5-F1
#
_entry.id   AF-A0A8X7BXY5-F1
#
_cell.length_a   1.000
_cell.length_b   1.000
_cell.length_c   1.000
_cell.angle_alpha   90.00
_cell.angle_beta   90.00
_cell.angle_gamma   90.00
#
_symmetry.space_group_name_H-M   'P 1'
#
loop_
_entity.id
_entity.type
_entity.pdbx_description
1 polymer ?
#
loop_
_entity_poly.entity_id
_entity_poly.type
_entity_poly.pdbx_seq_one_letter_code
_entity_poly.pdbx_strand_id
1 'polypeptide(L)'
;LLNPLDSPHHLRADEKSRFREGISVNMPVASGKGSYVYVGLKEKVVIDKLLKPNTRVTIMLDPDNTGKRLRGKAVSPITPLKLENCYWGYQVRFAPSLGSVISRCPFKGGYDVTIGTSDKGQNYKDVSFPKYRHLLIVFGGVKGMESCIEGDETISATDPKDFFNYYINTCPSQGSRTIRTEEAVLITLATLSDKFSPPESTE
;
A
#
# COMPACT_ATOMS: atom_id res chain seq x y z
N LEU A 1 19.96 -11.71 9.48
CA LEU A 1 18.92 -10.66 9.29
C LEU A 1 18.36 -10.84 7.88
N LEU A 2 17.05 -10.73 7.68
CA LEU A 2 16.43 -10.82 6.34
C LEU A 2 16.51 -9.46 5.60
N ASN A 3 15.84 -9.36 4.45
CA ASN A 3 15.88 -8.22 3.52
C ASN A 3 15.33 -6.92 4.13
N PRO A 4 16.17 -5.91 4.46
CA PRO A 4 15.69 -4.61 4.93
C PRO A 4 15.07 -3.83 3.76
N LEU A 5 13.94 -3.14 4.01
CA LEU A 5 13.27 -2.32 2.98
C LEU A 5 13.88 -0.92 2.85
N ASP A 6 14.43 -0.38 3.95
CA ASP A 6 15.00 0.98 4.03
C ASP A 6 14.10 2.08 3.40
N SER A 7 12.79 1.97 3.65
CA SER A 7 11.77 2.89 3.12
C SER A 7 11.88 4.29 3.76
N PRO A 8 11.35 5.36 3.14
CA PRO A 8 11.45 6.74 3.65
C PRO A 8 10.92 6.97 5.09
N HIS A 9 10.03 6.11 5.58
CA HIS A 9 9.51 6.17 6.95
C HIS A 9 10.36 5.38 7.97
N HIS A 10 11.43 4.70 7.54
CA HIS A 10 12.40 3.99 8.37
C HIS A 10 13.51 4.93 8.88
N LEU A 11 13.10 6.09 9.38
CA LEU A 11 14.01 7.16 9.80
C LEU A 11 14.83 6.77 11.03
N ARG A 12 16.11 7.15 11.02
CA ARG A 12 16.97 7.21 12.19
C ARG A 12 16.52 8.32 13.13
N ALA A 13 17.02 8.28 14.36
CA ALA A 13 16.63 9.22 15.42
C ALA A 13 17.12 10.65 15.17
N ASP A 14 18.20 10.81 14.41
CA ASP A 14 18.86 12.07 14.07
C ASP A 14 18.33 12.71 12.77
N GLU A 15 17.59 11.96 11.95
CA GLU A 15 17.01 12.47 10.72
C GLU A 15 15.80 13.39 10.99
N LYS A 16 15.79 14.57 10.36
CA LYS A 16 14.64 15.47 10.43
C LYS A 16 13.59 15.04 9.41
N SER A 17 12.35 14.94 9.87
CA SER A 17 11.19 14.67 9.00
C SER A 17 9.95 15.31 9.60
N ARG A 18 9.07 15.83 8.75
CA ARG A 18 7.77 16.35 9.16
C ARG A 18 6.81 15.24 9.58
N PHE A 19 6.95 14.07 8.97
CA PHE A 19 6.12 12.90 9.27
C PHE A 19 6.94 11.80 9.94
N ARG A 20 6.37 11.14 10.95
CA ARG A 20 6.95 9.95 11.56
C ARG A 20 5.86 8.93 11.89
N GLU A 21 6.19 7.66 11.73
CA GLU A 21 5.39 6.58 12.31
C GLU A 21 5.61 6.53 13.81
N GLY A 22 4.54 6.20 14.56
CA GLY A 22 4.63 6.05 15.99
C GLY A 22 3.61 5.11 16.58
N ILE A 23 3.76 4.83 17.87
CA ILE A 23 2.86 4.01 18.66
C ILE A 23 2.38 4.78 19.88
N SER A 24 1.06 4.79 20.11
CA SER A 24 0.49 5.38 21.32
C SER A 24 0.96 4.61 22.57
N VAL A 25 1.38 5.34 23.60
CA VAL A 25 1.86 4.74 24.84
C VAL A 25 0.81 4.81 25.94
N ASN A 26 0.84 3.83 26.85
CA ASN A 26 -0.02 3.84 28.03
C ASN A 26 0.55 4.80 29.09
N MET A 27 0.29 6.10 28.95
CA MET A 27 0.64 7.11 29.95
C MET A 27 -0.57 7.88 30.44
N PRO A 28 -0.64 8.22 31.74
CA PRO A 28 -1.72 9.03 32.27
C PRO A 28 -1.78 10.39 31.57
N VAL A 29 -2.96 10.75 31.09
CA VAL A 29 -3.28 12.07 30.54
C VAL A 29 -4.40 12.69 31.38
N ALA A 30 -4.28 13.98 31.68
CA ALA A 30 -5.38 14.71 32.32
C ALA A 30 -6.61 14.69 31.40
N SER A 31 -7.81 14.76 31.97
CA SER A 31 -9.05 14.79 31.19
C SER A 31 -9.01 15.90 30.14
N GLY A 32 -9.38 15.58 28.90
CA GLY A 32 -9.31 16.50 27.77
C GLY A 32 -7.90 16.69 27.16
N LYS A 33 -6.87 15.99 27.65
CA LYS A 33 -5.55 15.94 27.01
C LYS A 33 -5.43 14.62 26.24
N GLY A 34 -5.08 14.70 24.96
CA GLY A 34 -5.16 13.57 24.01
C GLY A 34 -4.28 12.36 24.34
N SER A 35 -3.15 12.19 23.68
CA SER A 35 -2.29 11.01 23.88
C SER A 35 -0.82 11.32 23.70
N TYR A 36 0.03 10.47 24.27
CA TYR A 36 1.46 10.46 24.00
C TYR A 36 1.78 9.37 22.98
N VAL A 37 2.64 9.71 22.02
CA VAL A 37 3.06 8.81 20.94
C VAL A 37 4.57 8.75 20.91
N TYR A 38 5.12 7.54 20.91
CA TYR A 38 6.53 7.31 20.70
C TYR A 38 6.80 7.18 19.19
N VAL A 39 7.65 8.06 18.64
CA VAL A 39 7.92 8.19 17.20
C VAL A 39 9.39 7.91 16.83
N GLY A 40 10.10 7.17 17.68
CA GLY A 40 11.54 6.88 17.51
C GLY A 40 12.48 8.05 17.85
N LEU A 41 11.95 9.10 18.50
CA LEU A 41 12.72 10.21 19.04
C LEU A 41 12.90 10.04 20.56
N LYS A 42 13.87 10.77 21.13
CA LYS A 42 14.11 10.78 22.59
C LYS A 42 12.87 11.20 23.37
N GLU A 43 12.21 12.26 22.89
CA GLU A 43 10.98 12.78 23.47
C GLU A 43 9.74 12.21 22.78
N LYS A 44 8.68 12.00 23.56
CA LYS A 44 7.37 11.58 23.03
C LYS A 44 6.61 12.78 22.49
N VAL A 45 5.77 12.54 21.49
CA VAL A 45 4.92 13.56 20.88
C VAL A 45 3.56 13.57 21.56
N VAL A 46 3.08 14.75 21.92
CA VAL A 46 1.73 14.98 22.43
C VAL A 46 0.80 15.26 21.27
N ILE A 47 -0.31 14.52 21.20
CA ILE A 47 -1.38 14.74 20.23
C ILE A 47 -2.69 15.08 20.96
N ASP A 48 -3.61 15.74 20.25
CA ASP A 48 -4.94 16.15 20.74
C ASP A 48 -5.97 15.00 20.75
N LYS A 49 -5.72 13.92 19.99
CA LYS A 49 -6.58 12.75 19.92
C LYS A 49 -6.27 11.73 21.02
N LEU A 50 -7.31 11.25 21.70
CA LEU A 50 -7.21 10.10 22.61
C LEU A 50 -7.17 8.80 21.80
N LEU A 51 -6.06 8.06 21.89
CA LEU A 51 -5.86 6.77 21.23
C LEU A 51 -5.79 5.65 22.26
N LYS A 52 -6.29 4.47 21.90
CA LYS A 52 -6.01 3.24 22.67
C LYS A 52 -4.50 3.03 22.70
N PRO A 53 -3.89 2.64 23.83
CA PRO A 53 -2.47 2.27 23.85
C PRO A 53 -2.13 1.20 22.82
N ASN A 54 -0.88 1.17 22.37
CA ASN A 54 -0.36 0.25 21.35
C ASN A 54 -1.00 0.40 19.95
N THR A 55 -1.56 1.57 19.66
CA THR A 55 -2.10 1.90 18.33
C THR A 55 -1.00 2.54 17.49
N ARG A 56 -0.70 1.92 16.34
CA ARG A 56 0.18 2.51 15.32
C ARG A 56 -0.51 3.71 14.65
N VAL A 57 0.22 4.82 14.50
CA VAL A 57 -0.31 6.06 13.96
C VAL A 57 0.76 6.85 13.22
N THR A 58 0.39 7.51 12.13
CA THR A 58 1.24 8.48 11.43
C THR A 58 1.07 9.84 12.08
N ILE A 59 2.18 10.45 12.50
CA ILE A 59 2.21 11.75 13.15
C ILE A 59 2.81 12.78 12.20
N MET A 60 2.09 13.87 11.98
CA MET A 60 2.63 15.10 11.41
C MET A 60 3.11 15.99 12.57
N LEU A 61 4.41 16.22 12.65
CA LEU A 61 5.01 17.06 13.68
C LEU A 61 4.72 18.54 13.41
N ASP A 62 4.49 19.29 14.48
CA ASP A 62 4.38 20.75 14.39
C ASP A 62 5.75 21.35 13.98
N PRO A 63 5.78 22.36 13.09
CA PRO A 63 7.03 22.95 12.61
C PRO A 63 7.83 23.62 13.73
N ASP A 64 7.15 24.25 14.70
CA ASP A 64 7.75 25.06 15.77
C ASP A 64 7.94 24.29 17.08
N ASN A 65 8.39 23.03 16.97
CA ASN A 65 8.69 22.19 18.14
C ASN A 65 9.98 22.64 18.86
N THR A 66 9.91 23.78 19.55
CA THR A 66 11.01 24.35 20.38
C THR A 66 10.80 24.14 21.88
N GLY A 67 9.62 23.67 22.28
CA GLY A 67 9.25 23.48 23.68
C GLY A 67 9.84 22.19 24.30
N LYS A 68 9.72 22.06 25.62
CA LYS A 68 10.15 20.88 26.39
C LYS A 68 9.47 19.56 25.95
N ARG A 69 8.39 19.63 25.17
CA ARG A 69 7.65 18.46 24.68
C ARG A 69 7.31 18.68 23.22
N LEU A 70 7.52 17.63 22.42
CA LEU A 70 7.13 17.63 21.02
C LEU A 70 5.61 17.55 20.90
N ARG A 71 5.07 18.21 19.89
CA ARG A 71 3.65 18.25 19.54
C ARG A 71 3.46 17.90 18.06
N GLY A 72 2.29 17.37 17.77
CA GLY A 72 1.91 17.04 16.42
C GLY A 72 0.48 16.56 16.34
N LYS A 73 0.07 16.21 15.13
CA LYS A 73 -1.28 15.75 14.81
C LYS A 73 -1.25 14.35 14.23
N ALA A 74 -2.18 13.50 14.69
CA ALA A 74 -2.43 12.22 14.05
C ALA A 74 -3.08 12.45 12.67
N VAL A 75 -2.46 11.94 11.61
CA VAL A 75 -2.92 12.08 10.23
C VAL A 75 -3.15 10.73 9.56
N SER A 76 -3.74 10.73 8.37
CA SER A 76 -3.88 9.51 7.57
C SER A 76 -2.51 9.03 7.09
N PRO A 77 -2.26 7.71 6.99
CA PRO A 77 -1.02 7.18 6.41
C PRO A 77 -0.77 7.58 4.96
N ILE A 78 -1.79 8.06 4.23
CA ILE A 78 -1.63 8.59 2.86
C ILE A 78 -1.22 10.07 2.82
N THR A 79 -1.30 10.77 3.95
CA THR A 79 -0.98 12.21 4.02
C THR A 79 0.47 12.53 3.61
N PRO A 80 1.51 11.76 4.00
CA PRO A 80 2.88 12.01 3.53
C PRO A 80 3.03 11.91 2.01
N LEU A 81 2.33 10.95 1.37
CA LEU A 81 2.29 10.84 -0.09
C LEU A 81 1.59 12.05 -0.72
N LYS A 82 0.40 12.43 -0.21
CA LYS A 82 -0.39 13.54 -0.77
C LYS A 82 0.31 14.89 -0.66
N LEU A 83 1.00 15.16 0.45
CA LEU A 83 1.57 16.48 0.73
C LEU A 83 3.03 16.62 0.30
N GLU A 84 3.80 15.53 0.30
CA GLU A 84 5.25 15.57 0.07
C GLU A 84 5.74 14.53 -0.95
N ASN A 85 4.82 13.85 -1.65
CA ASN A 85 5.13 12.76 -2.59
C ASN A 85 6.04 11.67 -1.97
N CYS A 86 5.91 11.46 -0.66
CA CYS A 86 6.77 10.57 0.10
C CYS A 86 6.14 9.18 0.22
N TYR A 87 6.85 8.15 -0.25
CA TYR A 87 6.42 6.77 -0.10
C TYR A 87 6.39 6.36 1.39
N TRP A 88 5.19 6.03 1.88
CA TRP A 88 4.95 5.75 3.30
C TRP A 88 4.69 4.27 3.61
N GLY A 89 5.32 3.40 2.82
CA GLY A 89 5.16 1.94 2.97
C GLY A 89 3.88 1.41 2.33
N TYR A 90 3.51 0.20 2.73
CA TYR A 90 2.30 -0.48 2.28
C TYR A 90 1.50 -1.01 3.47
N GLN A 91 0.20 -1.20 3.25
CA GLN A 91 -0.66 -1.90 4.20
C GLN A 91 -0.86 -3.34 3.74
N VAL A 92 -0.80 -4.26 4.70
CA VAL A 92 -1.10 -5.68 4.44
C VAL A 92 -2.54 -5.93 4.81
N ARG A 93 -3.27 -6.58 3.90
CA ARG A 93 -4.66 -6.97 4.09
C ARG A 93 -4.82 -8.44 3.77
N PHE A 94 -5.45 -9.17 4.69
CA PHE A 94 -5.87 -10.55 4.45
C PHE A 94 -7.17 -10.58 3.65
N ALA A 95 -7.23 -11.42 2.62
CA ALA A 95 -8.42 -11.72 1.84
C ALA A 95 -8.55 -13.25 1.76
N PRO A 96 -9.65 -13.85 2.23
CA PRO A 96 -9.82 -15.32 2.24
C PRO A 96 -9.98 -15.94 0.84
N SER A 97 -10.32 -15.15 -0.17
CA SER A 97 -10.58 -15.59 -1.54
C SER A 97 -10.28 -14.49 -2.56
N LEU A 98 -10.22 -14.80 -3.85
CA LEU A 98 -9.95 -13.82 -4.90
C LEU A 98 -11.09 -12.78 -5.00
N GLY A 99 -12.35 -13.20 -4.94
CA GLY A 99 -13.51 -12.31 -4.92
C GLY A 99 -13.49 -11.36 -3.72
N SER A 100 -12.98 -11.82 -2.57
CA SER A 100 -12.80 -10.99 -1.38
C SER A 100 -11.70 -9.93 -1.53
N VAL A 101 -10.76 -10.09 -2.48
CA VAL A 101 -9.78 -9.05 -2.80
C VAL A 101 -10.52 -7.82 -3.33
N ILE A 102 -11.53 -8.02 -4.19
CA ILE A 102 -12.32 -6.96 -4.82
C ILE A 102 -13.40 -6.43 -3.86
N SER A 103 -14.24 -7.32 -3.31
CA SER A 103 -15.41 -6.90 -2.51
C SER A 103 -15.05 -6.25 -1.17
N ARG A 104 -13.87 -6.55 -0.62
CA ARG A 104 -13.33 -5.91 0.60
C ARG A 104 -12.28 -4.86 0.30
N CYS A 105 -12.37 -4.20 -0.85
CA CYS A 105 -11.51 -3.06 -1.20
C CYS A 105 -11.63 -1.96 -0.13
N PRO A 106 -10.52 -1.42 0.40
CA PRO A 106 -10.56 -0.37 1.42
C PRO A 106 -10.87 1.02 0.84
N PHE A 107 -10.88 1.17 -0.48
CA PHE A 107 -11.07 2.44 -1.15
C PHE A 107 -12.53 2.67 -1.53
N LYS A 108 -13.02 3.89 -1.26
CA LYS A 108 -14.34 4.31 -1.71
C LYS A 108 -14.37 4.36 -3.24
N GLY A 109 -15.25 3.57 -3.85
CA GLY A 109 -15.33 3.43 -5.31
C GLY A 109 -14.56 2.21 -5.87
N GLY A 110 -13.93 1.40 -5.01
CA GLY A 110 -13.26 0.17 -5.43
C GLY A 110 -11.93 0.40 -6.14
N TYR A 111 -11.42 -0.67 -6.76
CA TYR A 111 -10.33 -0.57 -7.73
C TYR A 111 -10.94 -0.29 -9.10
N ASP A 112 -10.59 0.84 -9.70
CA ASP A 112 -11.12 1.27 -11.01
C ASP A 112 -10.30 0.73 -12.19
N VAL A 113 -9.11 0.19 -11.93
CA VAL A 113 -8.36 -0.64 -12.87
C VAL A 113 -7.88 -1.91 -12.16
N THR A 114 -8.24 -3.07 -12.68
CA THR A 114 -7.76 -4.37 -12.21
C THR A 114 -6.98 -5.08 -13.31
N ILE A 115 -5.82 -5.61 -12.93
CA ILE A 115 -4.89 -6.29 -13.84
C ILE A 115 -4.59 -7.68 -13.27
N GLY A 116 -4.93 -8.72 -14.01
CA GLY A 116 -4.41 -10.06 -13.76
C GLY A 116 -3.16 -10.31 -14.63
N THR A 117 -2.16 -10.99 -14.08
CA THR A 117 -0.93 -11.32 -14.79
C THR A 117 -0.86 -12.80 -15.16
N SER A 118 -0.50 -13.12 -16.39
CA SER A 118 -0.29 -14.49 -16.86
C SER A 118 0.53 -14.52 -18.15
N ASP A 119 1.28 -15.60 -18.36
CA ASP A 119 1.93 -15.92 -19.63
C ASP A 119 0.94 -16.06 -20.82
N LYS A 120 -0.33 -16.39 -20.54
CA LYS A 120 -1.44 -16.47 -21.51
C LYS A 120 -2.16 -15.13 -21.73
N GLY A 121 -1.77 -14.08 -21.03
CA GLY A 121 -2.36 -12.75 -21.18
C GLY A 121 -1.96 -12.06 -22.49
N GLN A 122 -2.64 -10.97 -22.83
CA GLN A 122 -2.25 -10.12 -23.95
C GLN A 122 -0.89 -9.45 -23.68
N ASN A 123 -0.10 -9.20 -24.71
CA ASN A 123 1.20 -8.56 -24.54
C ASN A 123 1.04 -7.17 -23.93
N TYR A 124 1.74 -6.90 -22.80
CA TYR A 124 1.63 -5.62 -22.09
C TYR A 124 1.93 -4.39 -22.97
N LYS A 125 2.73 -4.56 -24.04
CA LYS A 125 3.07 -3.49 -24.97
C LYS A 125 1.85 -2.94 -25.70
N ASP A 126 0.89 -3.82 -26.00
CA ASP A 126 -0.31 -3.49 -26.78
C ASP A 126 -1.43 -2.91 -25.91
N VAL A 127 -1.18 -2.73 -24.61
CA VAL A 127 -2.15 -2.25 -23.63
C VAL A 127 -1.84 -0.83 -23.21
N SER A 128 -2.87 0.02 -23.23
CA SER A 128 -2.87 1.33 -22.59
C SER A 128 -3.88 1.34 -21.46
N PHE A 129 -3.46 1.79 -20.28
CA PHE A 129 -4.34 1.96 -19.14
C PHE A 129 -5.00 3.35 -19.19
N PRO A 130 -6.27 3.49 -18.79
CA PRO A 130 -6.89 4.79 -18.59
C PRO A 130 -6.28 5.47 -17.37
N LYS A 131 -6.60 6.75 -17.15
CA LYS A 131 -6.38 7.35 -15.82
C LYS A 131 -7.18 6.58 -14.77
N TYR A 132 -6.56 6.30 -13.63
CA TYR A 132 -7.14 5.50 -12.56
C TYR A 132 -6.80 6.09 -11.20
N ARG A 133 -7.65 5.92 -10.19
CA ARG A 133 -7.37 6.32 -8.81
C ARG A 133 -6.78 5.18 -8.00
N HIS A 134 -7.24 3.95 -8.23
CA HIS A 134 -6.92 2.77 -7.45
C HIS A 134 -6.71 1.57 -8.38
N LEU A 135 -5.46 1.33 -8.76
CA LEU A 135 -5.08 0.18 -9.57
C LEU A 135 -4.74 -1.03 -8.67
N LEU A 136 -5.24 -2.20 -9.07
CA LEU A 136 -4.93 -3.49 -8.47
C LEU A 136 -4.21 -4.38 -9.49
N ILE A 137 -3.05 -4.92 -9.11
CA ILE A 137 -2.37 -5.98 -9.86
C ILE A 137 -2.47 -7.28 -9.05
N VAL A 138 -2.94 -8.34 -9.69
CA VAL A 138 -3.12 -9.66 -9.07
C VAL A 138 -2.21 -10.67 -9.74
N PHE A 139 -1.46 -11.38 -8.91
CA PHE A 139 -0.54 -12.43 -9.33
C PHE A 139 -1.09 -13.80 -8.91
N GLY A 140 -1.08 -14.74 -9.86
CA GLY A 140 -1.44 -16.13 -9.60
C GLY A 140 -0.34 -16.88 -8.84
N GLY A 141 -0.71 -18.02 -8.25
CA GLY A 141 0.23 -18.99 -7.70
C GLY A 141 0.76 -19.95 -8.77
N VAL A 142 1.30 -21.09 -8.33
CA VAL A 142 1.88 -22.12 -9.23
C VAL A 142 0.89 -22.63 -10.29
N LYS A 143 -0.40 -22.72 -9.94
CA LYS A 143 -1.48 -23.16 -10.83
C LYS A 143 -2.12 -22.03 -11.63
N GLY A 144 -1.53 -20.82 -11.62
CA GLY A 144 -2.07 -19.66 -12.32
C GLY A 144 -3.32 -19.08 -11.67
N MET A 145 -3.93 -18.13 -12.36
CA MET A 145 -5.12 -17.41 -11.91
C MET A 145 -6.39 -18.24 -12.04
N GLU A 146 -6.40 -19.15 -13.01
CA GLU A 146 -7.49 -20.07 -13.31
C GLU A 146 -7.91 -20.85 -12.06
N SER A 147 -6.94 -21.41 -11.33
CA SER A 147 -7.22 -22.13 -10.08
C SER A 147 -7.81 -21.26 -8.96
N CYS A 148 -7.51 -19.96 -8.96
CA CYS A 148 -8.07 -19.02 -7.98
C CYS A 148 -9.54 -18.68 -8.28
N ILE A 149 -9.89 -18.65 -9.57
CA ILE A 149 -11.27 -18.41 -10.01
C ILE A 149 -12.12 -19.66 -9.82
N GLU A 150 -11.64 -20.83 -10.28
CA GLU A 150 -12.32 -22.11 -10.11
C GLU A 150 -12.61 -22.45 -8.64
N GLY A 151 -11.70 -22.06 -7.73
CA GLY A 151 -11.82 -22.30 -6.29
C GLY A 151 -12.66 -21.28 -5.52
N ASP A 152 -13.22 -20.26 -6.17
CA ASP A 152 -13.96 -19.20 -5.51
C ASP A 152 -15.40 -19.10 -6.03
N GLU A 153 -16.33 -19.73 -5.31
CA GLU A 153 -17.77 -19.74 -5.62
C GLU A 153 -18.42 -18.35 -5.67
N THR A 154 -17.74 -17.31 -5.16
CA THR A 154 -18.24 -15.93 -5.21
C THR A 154 -17.97 -15.25 -6.57
N ILE A 155 -17.16 -15.88 -7.43
CA ILE A 155 -16.81 -15.38 -8.76
C ILE A 155 -17.67 -16.10 -9.81
N SER A 156 -18.38 -15.34 -10.65
CA SER A 156 -19.17 -15.89 -11.75
C SER A 156 -18.39 -16.07 -13.05
N ALA A 157 -17.24 -15.41 -13.18
CA ALA A 157 -16.36 -15.55 -14.34
C ALA A 157 -15.73 -16.94 -14.40
N THR A 158 -15.58 -17.49 -15.60
CA THR A 158 -14.90 -18.78 -15.84
C THR A 158 -13.53 -18.60 -16.48
N ASP A 159 -13.34 -17.54 -17.28
CA ASP A 159 -12.04 -17.13 -17.81
C ASP A 159 -11.50 -15.93 -16.98
N PRO A 160 -10.23 -15.95 -16.52
CA PRO A 160 -9.59 -14.79 -15.91
C PRO A 160 -9.73 -13.48 -16.69
N LYS A 161 -9.80 -13.53 -18.02
CA LYS A 161 -9.99 -12.35 -18.88
C LYS A 161 -11.30 -11.62 -18.63
N ASP A 162 -12.34 -12.34 -18.18
CA ASP A 162 -13.65 -11.76 -17.88
C ASP A 162 -13.74 -11.21 -16.44
N PHE A 163 -12.78 -11.57 -15.58
CA PHE A 163 -12.73 -11.11 -14.19
C PHE A 163 -11.95 -9.80 -14.01
N PHE A 164 -10.92 -9.57 -14.82
CA PHE A 164 -10.07 -8.37 -14.75
C PHE A 164 -10.37 -7.39 -15.88
N ASN A 165 -10.12 -6.10 -15.67
CA ASN A 165 -10.16 -5.13 -16.78
C ASN A 165 -9.06 -5.43 -17.81
N TYR A 166 -7.90 -5.91 -17.33
CA TYR A 166 -6.78 -6.31 -18.17
C TYR A 166 -6.22 -7.65 -17.69
N TYR A 167 -5.91 -8.53 -18.64
CA TYR A 167 -5.22 -9.79 -18.36
C TYR A 167 -3.98 -9.89 -19.25
N ILE A 168 -2.80 -9.65 -18.69
CA ILE A 168 -1.59 -9.32 -19.47
C ILE A 168 -0.41 -10.25 -19.21
N ASN A 169 0.42 -10.40 -20.23
CA ASN A 169 1.75 -10.98 -20.15
C ASN A 169 2.80 -9.85 -20.12
N THR A 170 3.53 -9.75 -19.00
CA THR A 170 4.57 -8.75 -18.74
C THR A 170 5.99 -9.23 -19.07
N CYS A 171 6.16 -10.48 -19.49
CA CYS A 171 7.43 -11.07 -19.91
C CYS A 171 7.22 -11.93 -21.17
N PRO A 172 6.88 -11.31 -22.32
CA PRO A 172 6.72 -12.06 -23.56
C PRO A 172 8.05 -12.75 -23.93
N SER A 173 7.96 -13.96 -24.49
CA SER A 173 9.12 -14.78 -24.85
C SER A 173 10.01 -15.17 -23.66
N GLN A 174 9.42 -15.36 -22.47
CA GLN A 174 10.14 -15.92 -21.32
C GLN A 174 10.86 -17.24 -21.70
N GLY A 175 12.12 -17.36 -21.32
CA GLY A 175 12.93 -18.56 -21.60
C GLY A 175 12.71 -19.72 -20.62
N SER A 176 11.96 -19.48 -19.55
CA SER A 176 11.54 -20.49 -18.57
C SER A 176 10.11 -20.92 -18.85
N ARG A 177 9.76 -22.17 -18.50
CA ARG A 177 8.36 -22.63 -18.53
C ARG A 177 7.49 -21.87 -17.51
N THR A 178 8.08 -21.45 -16.39
CA THR A 178 7.35 -20.79 -15.30
C THR A 178 8.22 -19.68 -14.72
N ILE A 179 7.62 -18.52 -14.50
CA ILE A 179 8.18 -17.43 -13.70
C ILE A 179 7.53 -17.53 -12.33
N ARG A 180 8.33 -17.59 -11.25
CA ARG A 180 7.77 -17.67 -9.90
C ARG A 180 7.12 -16.36 -9.51
N THR A 181 6.12 -16.40 -8.63
CA THR A 181 5.34 -15.22 -8.25
C THR A 181 6.21 -14.04 -7.78
N GLU A 182 7.26 -14.31 -6.99
CA GLU A 182 8.20 -13.30 -6.50
C GLU A 182 9.05 -12.65 -7.61
N GLU A 183 9.36 -13.39 -8.68
CA GLU A 183 10.04 -12.87 -9.88
C GLU A 183 9.06 -12.06 -10.73
N ALA A 184 7.83 -12.57 -10.88
CA ALA A 184 6.77 -11.94 -11.65
C ALA A 184 6.37 -10.58 -11.08
N VAL A 185 6.37 -10.41 -9.75
CA VAL A 185 6.10 -9.11 -9.10
C VAL A 185 7.12 -8.06 -9.54
N LEU A 186 8.41 -8.37 -9.45
CA LEU A 186 9.47 -7.42 -9.84
C LEU A 186 9.44 -7.11 -11.33
N ILE A 187 9.31 -8.14 -12.18
CA ILE A 187 9.24 -7.96 -13.64
C ILE A 187 8.03 -7.10 -14.00
N THR A 188 6.86 -7.41 -13.47
CA THR A 188 5.61 -6.69 -13.79
C THR A 188 5.68 -5.23 -13.36
N LEU A 189 6.12 -4.95 -12.14
CA LEU A 189 6.20 -3.57 -11.64
C LEU A 189 7.22 -2.74 -12.41
N ALA A 190 8.37 -3.32 -12.77
CA ALA A 190 9.36 -2.64 -13.61
C ALA A 190 8.82 -2.39 -15.03
N THR A 191 8.26 -3.42 -15.66
CA THR A 191 7.74 -3.38 -17.03
C THR A 191 6.57 -2.40 -17.21
N LEU A 192 5.74 -2.20 -16.17
CA LEU A 192 4.60 -1.29 -16.22
C LEU A 192 4.89 0.10 -15.65
N SER A 193 6.11 0.36 -15.15
CA SER A 193 6.44 1.59 -14.42
C SER A 193 6.20 2.86 -15.23
N ASP A 194 6.45 2.82 -16.54
CA ASP A 194 6.21 3.91 -17.49
C ASP A 194 4.73 4.05 -17.89
N LYS A 195 3.94 3.00 -17.70
CA LYS A 195 2.49 2.96 -17.96
C LYS A 195 1.66 3.37 -16.75
N PHE A 196 2.27 3.53 -15.56
CA PHE A 196 1.57 4.01 -14.38
C PHE A 196 1.30 5.51 -14.48
N SER A 197 0.02 5.86 -14.58
CA SER A 197 -0.46 7.24 -14.65
C SER A 197 -1.48 7.51 -13.54
N PRO A 198 -1.08 7.49 -12.26
CA PRO A 198 -1.96 7.93 -11.20
C PRO A 198 -2.32 9.42 -11.42
N PRO A 199 -3.52 9.88 -11.02
CA PRO A 199 -3.86 11.29 -11.07
C PRO A 199 -2.81 12.08 -10.29
N GLU A 200 -2.54 13.29 -10.77
CA GLU A 200 -1.85 14.29 -9.95
C GLU A 200 -2.56 14.38 -8.61
N SER A 201 -1.79 14.54 -7.53
CA SER A 201 -2.29 14.58 -6.17
C SER A 201 -3.19 15.80 -5.95
N THR A 202 -4.44 15.73 -6.42
CA THR A 202 -5.47 16.72 -6.15
C THR A 202 -6.23 16.32 -4.89
N GLU A 203 -6.17 17.23 -3.91
CA GLU A 203 -6.88 17.34 -2.61
C GLU A 203 -7.75 16.15 -2.16
#